data_AF-A0AAP6H3U8-F1
#
_entry.id   AF-A0AAP6H3U8-F1
#
_cell.length_a   1.000
_cell.length_b   1.000
_cell.length_c   1.000
_cell.angle_alpha   90.00
_cell.angle_beta   90.00
_cell.angle_gamma   90.00
#
_symmetry.space_group_name_H-M   'P 1'
#
loop_
_entity.id
_entity.type
_entity.pdbx_description
1 polymer ?
#
loop_
_entity_poly.entity_id
_entity_poly.type
_entity_poly.pdbx_seq_one_letter_code
_entity_poly.pdbx_strand_id
1 'polypeptide(L)'
;MLNYAAIIFLDRFEQRRRDGITTHSYFRGFGMSVLYPAMQPVRAELRLDLVDSSGNPTHEMRPADARPLAVSVRKNHPWFSFCINDTTVGAVLPGTAVTCSISFINHVEAMEEFPRGASVLFGDGAVTKGVLRLE
;
A
#
# COMPACT_ATOMS: atom_id res chain seq x y z
N MET A 1 -11.70 9.16 -24.64
CA MET A 1 -11.64 10.40 -23.84
C MET A 1 -10.85 10.07 -22.58
N LEU A 2 -9.53 10.32 -22.61
CA LEU A 2 -8.60 9.91 -21.56
C LEU A 2 -8.82 10.79 -20.32
N ASN A 3 -9.00 10.13 -19.17
CA ASN A 3 -9.41 10.74 -17.92
C ASN A 3 -8.29 11.62 -17.35
N TYR A 4 -8.52 12.92 -17.23
CA TYR A 4 -7.54 13.94 -16.81
C TYR A 4 -6.83 13.63 -15.47
N ALA A 5 -7.42 12.79 -14.62
CA ALA A 5 -6.82 12.38 -13.34
C ALA A 5 -5.58 11.47 -13.50
N ALA A 6 -5.52 10.63 -14.53
CA ALA A 6 -4.35 9.77 -14.79
C ALA A 6 -3.15 10.59 -15.29
N ILE A 7 -3.44 11.67 -16.02
CA ILE A 7 -2.41 12.61 -16.51
C ILE A 7 -1.80 13.35 -15.33
N ILE A 8 -2.58 13.79 -14.34
CA ILE A 8 -2.04 14.51 -13.17
C ILE A 8 -1.12 13.64 -12.31
N PHE A 9 -1.40 12.33 -12.19
CA PHE A 9 -0.57 11.42 -11.37
C PHE A 9 0.77 11.09 -12.04
N LEU A 10 0.78 10.88 -13.36
CA LEU A 10 2.01 10.75 -14.14
C LEU A 10 2.78 12.07 -14.24
N ASP A 11 2.06 13.19 -14.40
CA ASP A 11 2.66 14.52 -14.52
C ASP A 11 3.34 14.94 -13.22
N ARG A 12 2.75 14.67 -12.04
CA ARG A 12 3.40 14.97 -10.74
C ARG A 12 4.55 14.02 -10.40
N PHE A 13 4.56 12.81 -10.96
CA PHE A 13 5.69 11.87 -10.85
C PHE A 13 6.85 12.31 -11.74
N GLU A 14 6.57 12.77 -12.97
CA GLU A 14 7.56 13.28 -13.92
C GLU A 14 8.07 14.68 -13.54
N GLN A 15 7.25 15.56 -12.96
CA GLN A 15 7.67 16.86 -12.44
C GLN A 15 8.70 16.71 -11.31
N ARG A 16 8.50 15.72 -10.41
CA ARG A 16 9.47 15.39 -9.35
C ARG A 16 10.79 14.83 -9.89
N ARG A 17 10.81 14.22 -11.09
CA ARG A 17 12.05 13.84 -11.78
C ARG A 17 12.77 15.05 -12.38
N ARG A 18 12.03 16.07 -12.81
CA ARG A 18 12.55 17.29 -13.46
C ARG A 18 13.10 18.31 -12.45
N ASP A 19 12.54 18.36 -11.25
CA ASP A 19 12.92 19.32 -10.19
C ASP A 19 14.15 18.89 -9.37
N GLY A 20 14.82 17.79 -9.72
CA GLY A 20 16.01 17.30 -9.00
C GLY A 20 15.73 16.85 -7.55
N ILE A 21 14.46 16.84 -7.12
CA ILE A 21 14.03 16.26 -5.86
C ILE A 21 14.07 14.75 -6.05
N THR A 22 15.17 14.12 -5.64
CA THR A 22 15.42 12.68 -5.80
C THR A 22 14.35 11.85 -5.08
N THR A 23 13.22 11.66 -5.74
CA THR A 23 12.24 10.63 -5.41
C THR A 23 12.89 9.34 -5.90
N HIS A 24 13.48 8.59 -4.98
CA HIS A 24 14.12 7.31 -5.28
C HIS A 24 13.02 6.29 -5.63
N SER A 25 12.58 6.34 -6.88
CA SER A 25 11.84 5.30 -7.56
C SER A 25 12.79 4.12 -7.78
N TYR A 26 12.66 3.04 -7.02
CA TYR A 26 13.38 1.80 -7.32
C TYR A 26 12.48 0.84 -8.09
N PHE A 27 12.59 0.93 -9.42
CA PHE A 27 12.14 -0.09 -10.35
C PHE A 27 13.33 -0.98 -10.74
N ARG A 28 13.21 -2.27 -10.40
CA ARG A 28 13.85 -3.49 -10.93
C ARG A 28 15.33 -3.48 -11.39
N GLY A 29 16.09 -4.40 -10.80
CA GLY A 29 17.33 -4.97 -11.35
C GLY A 29 18.54 -4.55 -10.54
N PHE A 30 19.27 -5.53 -9.98
CA PHE A 30 20.37 -5.40 -9.01
C PHE A 30 19.93 -5.13 -7.56
N GLY A 31 20.44 -5.99 -6.67
CA GLY A 31 20.10 -6.04 -5.26
C GLY A 31 20.55 -4.80 -4.49
N MET A 32 19.73 -3.76 -4.50
CA MET A 32 19.79 -2.69 -3.51
C MET A 32 18.44 -2.60 -2.81
N SER A 33 18.39 -3.16 -1.60
CA SER A 33 17.35 -2.86 -0.63
C SER A 33 17.42 -1.38 -0.32
N VAL A 34 16.48 -0.58 -0.82
CA VAL A 34 16.22 0.71 -0.20
C VAL A 34 15.64 0.42 1.17
N LEU A 35 16.52 0.38 2.16
CA LEU A 35 16.11 0.54 3.54
C LEU A 35 15.61 1.98 3.63
N TYR A 36 14.30 2.18 3.50
CA TYR A 36 13.69 3.41 4.00
C TYR A 36 14.13 3.51 5.47
N PRO A 37 14.98 4.47 5.83
CA PRO A 37 15.61 4.47 7.12
C PRO A 37 14.51 4.64 8.17
N ALA A 38 14.33 3.61 9.01
CA ALA A 38 13.38 3.55 10.12
C ALA A 38 11.88 3.67 9.74
N MET A 39 11.41 2.89 8.77
CA MET A 39 9.98 2.59 8.70
C MET A 39 9.54 1.91 10.01
N GLN A 40 8.68 2.57 10.79
CA GLN A 40 8.21 2.04 12.07
C GLN A 40 7.20 0.91 11.81
N PRO A 41 7.50 -0.33 12.24
CA PRO A 41 6.58 -1.44 12.06
C PRO A 41 5.41 -1.30 13.02
N VAL A 42 4.21 -1.50 12.51
CA VAL A 42 2.98 -1.65 13.29
C VAL A 42 2.43 -3.05 13.06
N ARG A 43 1.87 -3.63 14.11
CA ARG A 43 1.25 -4.95 14.01
C ARG A 43 -0.14 -4.79 13.42
N ALA A 44 -0.48 -5.68 12.49
CA ALA A 44 -1.75 -5.63 11.81
C ALA A 44 -2.22 -7.02 11.39
N GLU A 45 -3.54 -7.16 11.25
CA GLU A 45 -4.17 -8.28 10.56
C GLU A 45 -4.55 -7.85 9.14
N LEU A 46 -4.08 -8.60 8.15
CA LEU A 46 -4.47 -8.46 6.76
C LEU A 46 -5.41 -9.59 6.38
N ARG A 47 -6.61 -9.24 5.92
CA ARG A 47 -7.55 -10.19 5.34
C ARG A 47 -7.80 -9.85 3.88
N LEU A 48 -7.54 -10.81 3.01
CA LEU A 48 -7.79 -10.66 1.57
C LEU A 48 -9.19 -11.21 1.26
N ASP A 49 -10.01 -10.44 0.55
CA ASP A 49 -11.34 -10.87 0.16
C ASP A 49 -11.27 -11.84 -1.03
N LEU A 50 -12.27 -12.71 -1.18
CA LEU A 50 -12.35 -13.64 -2.31
C LEU A 50 -12.59 -12.92 -3.65
N VAL A 51 -13.25 -11.77 -3.60
CA VAL A 51 -13.67 -10.97 -4.76
C VAL A 51 -13.35 -9.50 -4.46
N ASP A 52 -12.78 -8.79 -5.43
CA ASP A 52 -12.47 -7.37 -5.31
C ASP A 52 -13.70 -6.47 -5.52
N SER A 53 -13.56 -5.16 -5.29
CA SER A 53 -14.67 -4.20 -5.45
C SER A 53 -15.22 -4.09 -6.87
N SER A 54 -14.51 -4.62 -7.88
CA SER A 54 -14.99 -4.67 -9.26
C SER A 54 -15.71 -5.97 -9.60
N GLY A 55 -15.85 -6.88 -8.63
CA GLY A 55 -16.52 -8.18 -8.83
C GLY A 55 -15.60 -9.26 -9.41
N ASN A 56 -14.29 -9.01 -9.50
CA ASN A 56 -13.34 -9.99 -10.02
C ASN A 56 -12.75 -10.83 -8.89
N PRO A 57 -12.36 -12.09 -9.16
CA PRO A 57 -11.63 -12.89 -8.18
C PRO A 57 -10.34 -12.18 -7.75
N THR A 58 -10.11 -12.09 -6.44
CA THR A 58 -8.87 -11.53 -5.92
C THR A 58 -7.74 -12.55 -6.08
N HIS A 59 -6.58 -12.11 -6.54
CA HIS A 59 -5.38 -12.95 -6.60
C HIS A 59 -4.61 -12.89 -5.30
N GLU A 60 -3.82 -13.94 -5.02
CA GLU A 60 -2.91 -13.94 -3.87
C GLU A 60 -1.98 -12.71 -3.85
N MET A 61 -1.67 -12.24 -2.65
CA MET A 61 -0.81 -11.09 -2.45
C MET A 61 0.53 -11.54 -1.88
N ARG A 62 1.61 -11.35 -2.65
CA ARG A 62 2.98 -11.66 -2.23
C ARG A 62 3.70 -10.38 -1.78
N PRO A 63 4.23 -10.30 -0.55
CA PRO A 63 4.91 -9.09 -0.07
C PRO A 63 6.00 -8.53 -0.98
N ALA A 64 6.74 -9.39 -1.68
CA ALA A 64 7.82 -8.99 -2.59
C ALA A 64 7.33 -8.09 -3.75
N ASP A 65 6.15 -8.40 -4.31
CA ASP A 65 5.62 -7.76 -5.51
C ASP A 65 4.43 -6.83 -5.20
N ALA A 66 3.79 -7.01 -4.05
CA ALA A 66 2.63 -6.23 -3.65
C ALA A 66 3.00 -4.75 -3.42
N ARG A 67 2.08 -3.87 -3.81
CA ARG A 67 2.12 -2.42 -3.53
C ARG A 67 0.80 -1.99 -2.92
N PRO A 68 0.44 -2.52 -1.73
CA PRO A 68 -0.87 -2.28 -1.18
C PRO A 68 -0.99 -0.83 -0.68
N LEU A 69 -2.21 -0.32 -0.78
CA LEU A 69 -2.60 1.02 -0.41
C LEU A 69 -3.79 0.92 0.53
N ALA A 70 -3.72 1.52 1.72
CA ALA A 70 -4.84 1.61 2.66
C ALA A 70 -5.71 2.82 2.31
N VAL A 71 -7.03 2.65 2.32
CA VAL A 71 -8.01 3.68 1.98
C VAL A 71 -8.26 4.59 3.17
N SER A 72 -8.00 5.88 2.99
CA SER A 72 -8.48 6.96 3.84
C SER A 72 -9.88 7.41 3.41
N VAL A 73 -10.68 7.78 4.42
CA VAL A 73 -12.00 8.37 4.22
C VAL A 73 -11.96 9.89 4.01
N ARG A 74 -10.78 10.53 4.15
CA ARG A 74 -10.60 11.99 4.02
C ARG A 74 -10.22 12.41 2.60
N LYS A 75 -10.69 13.59 2.19
CA LYS A 75 -10.79 14.02 0.77
C LYS A 75 -9.50 14.43 0.05
N ASN A 76 -8.34 14.50 0.71
CA ASN A 76 -7.13 15.10 0.12
C ASN A 76 -6.09 14.10 -0.41
N HIS A 77 -5.99 12.90 0.15
CA HIS A 77 -5.19 11.78 -0.35
C HIS A 77 -5.84 10.48 0.16
N PRO A 78 -6.66 9.80 -0.63
CA PRO A 78 -7.46 8.68 -0.13
C PRO A 78 -6.65 7.41 0.04
N TRP A 79 -5.35 7.38 -0.24
CA TRP A 79 -4.57 6.15 -0.24
C TRP A 79 -3.20 6.34 0.41
N PHE A 80 -2.88 5.45 1.34
CA PHE A 80 -1.61 5.40 2.07
C PHE A 80 -0.89 4.10 1.74
N SER A 81 0.30 4.21 1.13
CA SER A 81 1.07 3.02 0.78
C SER A 81 1.71 2.39 2.01
N PHE A 82 1.64 1.06 2.07
CA PHE A 82 2.32 0.29 3.10
C PHE A 82 3.01 -0.94 2.50
N CYS A 83 3.93 -1.50 3.28
CA CYS A 83 4.65 -2.74 2.97
C CYS A 83 4.45 -3.74 4.10
N ILE A 84 4.51 -5.02 3.78
CA ILE A 84 4.53 -6.12 4.76
C ILE A 84 6.01 -6.41 5.03
N ASN A 85 6.45 -6.19 6.27
CA ASN A 85 7.85 -6.38 6.68
C ASN A 85 8.12 -7.79 7.22
N ASP A 86 7.07 -8.56 7.49
CA ASP A 86 7.20 -9.90 8.04
C ASP A 86 7.68 -10.89 6.97
N THR A 87 8.95 -11.28 7.08
CA THR A 87 9.59 -12.23 6.15
C THR A 87 9.01 -13.64 6.20
N THR A 88 8.25 -13.98 7.24
CA THR A 88 7.58 -15.29 7.36
C THR A 88 6.31 -15.36 6.50
N VAL A 89 5.77 -14.21 6.10
CA VAL A 89 4.61 -14.13 5.22
C VAL A 89 5.06 -14.31 3.77
N GLY A 90 4.99 -15.53 3.26
CA GLY A 90 5.29 -15.82 1.86
C GLY A 90 4.22 -15.31 0.88
N ALA A 91 2.95 -15.46 1.27
CA ALA A 91 1.79 -14.97 0.51
C ALA A 91 0.57 -14.85 1.44
N VAL A 92 -0.32 -13.90 1.15
CA VAL A 92 -1.66 -13.80 1.73
C VAL A 92 -2.65 -14.31 0.69
N LEU A 93 -3.38 -15.38 1.02
CA LEU A 93 -4.31 -16.02 0.11
C LEU A 93 -5.72 -15.38 0.21
N PRO A 94 -6.50 -15.35 -0.88
CA PRO A 94 -7.89 -14.90 -0.83
C PRO A 94 -8.72 -15.70 0.19
N GLY A 95 -9.55 -15.00 0.96
CA GLY A 95 -10.36 -15.59 2.02
C GLY A 95 -9.61 -15.88 3.33
N THR A 96 -8.31 -15.60 3.41
CA THR A 96 -7.50 -15.84 4.60
C THR A 96 -7.15 -14.54 5.33
N ALA A 97 -6.92 -14.65 6.64
CA ALA A 97 -6.42 -13.58 7.49
C ALA A 97 -5.01 -13.93 7.98
N VAL A 98 -4.11 -12.96 7.96
CA VAL A 98 -2.71 -13.10 8.38
C VAL A 98 -2.33 -11.93 9.28
N THR A 99 -1.87 -12.24 10.50
CA THR A 99 -1.24 -11.24 11.37
C THR A 99 0.22 -11.06 10.96
N CYS A 100 0.63 -9.82 10.73
CA CYS A 100 1.99 -9.48 10.31
C CYS A 100 2.40 -8.09 10.78
N SER A 101 3.68 -7.78 10.67
CA SER A 101 4.19 -6.41 10.80
C SER A 101 4.13 -5.71 9.46
N ILE A 102 3.51 -4.53 9.43
CA ILE A 102 3.49 -3.65 8.26
C ILE A 102 4.18 -2.33 8.56
N SER A 103 4.59 -1.59 7.54
CA SER A 103 4.96 -0.18 7.68
C SER A 103 4.36 0.66 6.59
N PHE A 104 3.83 1.81 6.98
CA PHE A 104 3.43 2.85 6.05
C PHE A 104 4.65 3.66 5.60
N ILE A 105 4.66 4.07 4.34
CA ILE A 105 5.72 4.95 3.81
C ILE A 105 5.68 6.32 4.51
N ASN A 106 4.48 6.85 4.77
CA ASN A 106 4.24 8.09 5.51
C ASN A 106 3.66 7.74 6.90
N HIS A 107 4.51 7.27 7.80
CA HIS A 107 4.05 6.70 9.08
C HIS A 107 3.26 7.67 9.94
N VAL A 108 3.74 8.92 10.10
CA VAL A 108 3.11 9.89 11.01
C VAL A 108 1.69 10.20 10.54
N GLU A 109 1.52 10.55 9.26
CA GLU A 109 0.23 10.86 8.67
C GLU A 109 -0.70 9.63 8.64
N ALA A 110 -0.14 8.43 8.40
CA ALA A 110 -0.92 7.20 8.43
C ALA A 110 -1.43 6.88 9.83
N MET A 111 -0.68 7.14 10.89
CA MET A 111 -1.13 6.92 12.27
C MET A 111 -2.13 7.97 12.75
N GLU A 112 -2.06 9.19 12.22
CA GLU A 112 -3.11 10.20 12.45
C GLU A 112 -4.43 9.85 11.75
N GLU A 113 -4.34 9.24 10.57
CA GLU A 113 -5.51 8.83 9.79
C GLU A 113 -6.10 7.50 10.27
N PHE A 114 -5.24 6.54 10.63
CA PHE A 114 -5.59 5.19 11.04
C PHE A 114 -5.11 4.96 12.48
N PRO A 115 -5.88 5.38 13.49
CA PRO A 115 -5.51 5.14 14.86
C PRO A 115 -5.47 3.63 15.17
N ARG A 116 -4.82 3.29 16.28
CA ARG A 116 -4.78 1.91 16.79
C ARG A 116 -6.18 1.30 16.88
N GLY A 117 -6.34 0.06 16.39
CA GLY A 117 -7.64 -0.61 16.30
C GLY A 117 -8.45 -0.28 15.06
N ALA A 118 -7.99 0.64 14.21
CA ALA A 118 -8.67 0.98 12.96
C ALA A 118 -8.76 -0.24 12.03
N SER A 119 -9.91 -0.38 11.38
CA SER A 119 -10.17 -1.37 10.33
C SER A 119 -10.44 -0.62 9.04
N VAL A 120 -9.56 -0.78 8.05
CA VAL A 120 -9.58 0.00 6.83
C VAL A 120 -9.52 -0.90 5.61
N LEU A 121 -10.15 -0.46 4.53
CA LEU A 121 -10.03 -1.17 3.25
C LEU A 121 -8.63 -0.94 2.69
N PHE A 122 -8.09 -1.92 1.97
CA PHE A 122 -6.87 -1.74 1.20
C PHE A 122 -7.01 -2.33 -0.21
N GLY A 123 -6.10 -1.92 -1.09
CA GLY A 123 -6.16 -2.23 -2.52
C GLY A 123 -4.90 -1.84 -3.27
N ASP A 124 -5.03 -1.67 -4.58
CA ASP A 124 -3.97 -1.27 -5.51
C ASP A 124 -4.14 0.18 -6.02
N GLY A 125 -5.03 0.96 -5.38
CA GLY A 125 -5.37 2.33 -5.77
C GLY A 125 -6.45 2.42 -6.85
N ALA A 126 -6.83 1.29 -7.48
CA ALA A 126 -7.96 1.20 -8.39
C ALA A 126 -9.14 0.46 -7.77
N VAL A 127 -8.88 -0.67 -7.11
CA VAL A 127 -9.90 -1.52 -6.49
C VAL A 127 -9.52 -1.88 -5.04
N THR A 128 -10.51 -2.07 -4.18
CA THR A 128 -10.29 -2.63 -2.85
C THR A 128 -10.30 -4.14 -2.93
N LYS A 129 -9.37 -4.78 -2.23
CA LYS A 129 -9.12 -6.24 -2.27
C LYS A 129 -9.22 -6.90 -0.90
N GLY A 130 -9.34 -6.12 0.16
CA GLY A 130 -9.35 -6.66 1.50
C GLY A 130 -9.44 -5.62 2.60
N VAL A 131 -9.27 -6.09 3.82
CA VAL A 131 -9.32 -5.32 5.06
C VAL A 131 -7.97 -5.42 5.77
N LEU A 132 -7.47 -4.27 6.19
CA LEU A 132 -6.31 -4.11 7.07
C LEU A 132 -6.82 -3.64 8.43
N ARG A 133 -6.48 -4.37 9.49
CA ARG A 133 -6.79 -4.00 10.87
C ARG A 133 -5.53 -3.75 11.66
N LEU A 134 -5.36 -2.55 12.20
CA LEU A 134 -4.21 -2.18 13.03
C LEU A 134 -4.42 -2.64 14.48
N GLU A 135 -3.38 -3.19 15.11
CA GLU A 135 -3.41 -3.71 16.50
C GLU A 135 -2.90 -2.73 17.56
#